data_AF-A0A6I2F8X4-F1
#
_entry.id   AF-A0A6I2F8X4-F1
#
_cell.length_a   1.000
_cell.length_b   1.000
_cell.length_c   1.000
_cell.angle_alpha   90.00
_cell.angle_beta   90.00
_cell.angle_gamma   90.00
#
_symmetry.space_group_name_H-M   'P 1'
#
loop_
_entity.id
_entity.type
_entity.pdbx_description
1 polymer ?
#
loop_
_entity_poly.entity_id
_entity_poly.type
_entity_poly.pdbx_seq_one_letter_code
_entity_poly.pdbx_strand_id
1 'polypeptide(L)'
;MSATTGFVEYREVRSTEPLRQGDVLEAVNTDASIWQRNLFVVTADCDLANEKHFGRITCVPLLATDDYLLELRLPRLRGILQRKLVGELLEMARSSDLPNLTEARALEWAVSSADGEIVRALGLDEPLVSAAERLIEGLRGLSADQRGVEEAVHALVAGHLACRKPPPREDARQRVLNSLSNSISNPPGDAMFLGSIAPSHEEGYFAYLRHLEQVWEHQIALGPSHRSVEYRRISRLQDRYAHALVQNFALVFMPIGMPPEYEQMRAFHSSLLGDIAS
;
A
#
# COMPACT_ATOMS: atom_id res chain seq x y z
N MET A 1 -1.84 -28.83 -2.17
CA MET A 1 -2.33 -29.62 -1.03
C MET A 1 -2.96 -28.63 -0.06
N SER A 2 -4.29 -28.68 0.06
CA SER A 2 -5.13 -27.73 0.82
C SER A 2 -5.00 -28.00 2.32
N ALA A 3 -4.66 -26.96 3.09
CA ALA A 3 -4.49 -27.02 4.55
C ALA A 3 -5.43 -26.03 5.28
N THR A 4 -6.58 -25.68 4.70
CA THR A 4 -7.48 -24.64 5.23
C THR A 4 -8.96 -25.02 5.19
N THR A 5 -9.32 -26.30 5.28
CA THR A 5 -10.74 -26.73 5.34
C THR A 5 -11.45 -26.46 6.69
N GLY A 6 -11.16 -25.35 7.37
CA GLY A 6 -11.86 -24.99 8.60
C GLY A 6 -11.70 -23.56 9.12
N PHE A 7 -10.80 -22.76 8.54
CA PHE A 7 -10.58 -21.37 8.94
C PHE A 7 -10.65 -20.48 7.70
N VAL A 8 -11.80 -19.83 7.53
CA VAL A 8 -12.00 -18.77 6.53
C VAL A 8 -12.55 -17.55 7.24
N GLU A 9 -12.11 -16.36 6.86
CA GLU A 9 -12.55 -15.09 7.47
C GLU A 9 -13.90 -14.61 6.94
N TYR A 10 -14.38 -15.18 5.84
CA TYR A 10 -15.61 -14.80 5.17
C TYR A 10 -16.75 -15.80 5.37
N ARG A 11 -17.94 -15.40 4.94
CA ARG A 11 -19.10 -16.24 4.66
C ARG A 11 -19.68 -15.89 3.30
N GLU A 12 -20.30 -16.86 2.66
CA GLU A 12 -21.10 -16.60 1.47
C GLU A 12 -22.34 -15.76 1.81
N VAL A 13 -22.79 -14.99 0.83
CA VAL A 13 -23.97 -14.12 0.92
C VAL A 13 -24.91 -14.41 -0.23
N ARG A 14 -26.20 -14.42 0.06
CA ARG A 14 -27.23 -14.57 -0.97
C ARG A 14 -27.49 -13.23 -1.64
N SER A 15 -27.91 -13.24 -2.89
CA SER A 15 -28.32 -12.02 -3.61
C SER A 15 -29.49 -11.29 -2.92
N THR A 16 -30.34 -12.02 -2.18
CA THR A 16 -31.49 -11.44 -1.47
C THR A 16 -31.14 -10.80 -0.13
N GLU A 17 -29.92 -10.99 0.38
CA GLU A 17 -29.51 -10.35 1.64
C GLU A 17 -29.26 -8.84 1.41
N PRO A 18 -29.69 -7.95 2.32
CA PRO A 18 -29.38 -6.53 2.19
C PRO A 18 -27.86 -6.30 2.29
N LEU A 19 -27.39 -5.21 1.69
CA LEU A 19 -26.02 -4.72 1.87
C LEU A 19 -25.77 -4.43 3.37
N ARG A 20 -24.62 -4.83 3.90
CA ARG A 20 -24.23 -4.59 5.29
C ARG A 20 -22.75 -4.22 5.42
N GLN A 21 -22.40 -3.64 6.57
CA GLN A 21 -21.02 -3.54 7.00
C GLN A 21 -20.38 -4.94 6.96
N GLY A 22 -19.16 -5.00 6.42
CA GLY A 22 -18.45 -6.26 6.24
C GLY A 22 -18.68 -6.95 4.90
N ASP A 23 -19.60 -6.48 4.06
CA ASP A 23 -19.72 -6.97 2.68
C ASP A 23 -18.44 -6.70 1.89
N VAL A 24 -18.06 -7.66 1.05
CA VAL A 24 -16.95 -7.53 0.12
C VAL A 24 -17.49 -7.36 -1.29
N LEU A 25 -17.08 -6.28 -1.95
CA LEU A 25 -17.43 -5.93 -3.30
C LEU A 25 -16.23 -6.15 -4.22
N GLU A 26 -16.48 -6.61 -5.43
CA GLU A 26 -15.49 -6.77 -6.49
C GLU A 26 -15.93 -5.98 -7.71
N ALA A 27 -15.01 -5.24 -8.30
CA ALA A 27 -15.25 -4.54 -9.55
C ALA A 27 -15.51 -5.52 -10.70
N VAL A 28 -16.57 -5.27 -11.47
CA VAL A 28 -16.91 -6.03 -12.68
C VAL A 28 -15.90 -5.76 -13.80
N ASN A 29 -15.35 -4.55 -13.85
CA ASN A 29 -14.31 -4.19 -14.80
C ASN A 29 -13.00 -4.93 -14.46
N THR A 30 -12.51 -5.77 -15.37
CA THR A 30 -11.24 -6.51 -15.23
C THR A 30 -10.01 -5.62 -15.23
N ASP A 31 -10.13 -4.35 -15.62
CA ASP A 31 -9.04 -3.37 -15.65
C ASP A 31 -9.12 -2.35 -14.49
N ALA A 32 -10.02 -2.56 -13.53
CA ALA A 32 -10.09 -1.73 -12.32
C ALA A 32 -8.74 -1.73 -11.58
N SER A 33 -8.34 -0.55 -11.11
CA SER A 33 -7.12 -0.37 -10.31
C SER A 33 -7.19 -1.21 -9.02
N ILE A 34 -6.03 -1.50 -8.42
CA ILE A 34 -5.94 -2.24 -7.15
C ILE A 34 -6.78 -1.58 -6.04
N TRP A 35 -6.92 -0.25 -6.07
CA TRP A 35 -7.67 0.55 -5.09
C TRP A 35 -9.18 0.38 -5.21
N GLN A 36 -9.65 -0.12 -6.36
CA GLN A 36 -11.06 -0.30 -6.68
C GLN A 36 -11.41 -1.76 -6.94
N ARG A 37 -10.42 -2.65 -7.07
CA ARG A 37 -10.60 -4.06 -7.44
C ARG A 37 -11.50 -4.78 -6.45
N ASN A 38 -11.10 -4.80 -5.18
CA ASN A 38 -11.82 -5.44 -4.09
C ASN A 38 -12.00 -4.40 -2.97
N LEU A 39 -13.22 -4.31 -2.45
CA LEU A 39 -13.62 -3.30 -1.48
C LEU A 39 -14.33 -3.95 -0.30
N PHE A 40 -13.96 -3.55 0.91
CA PHE A 40 -14.68 -3.89 2.14
C PHE A 40 -15.62 -2.73 2.51
N VAL A 41 -16.90 -3.02 2.71
CA VAL A 41 -17.89 -2.03 3.14
C VAL A 41 -17.69 -1.69 4.61
N VAL A 42 -17.28 -0.45 4.88
CA VAL A 42 -17.08 0.06 6.24
C VAL A 42 -18.28 0.87 6.75
N THR A 43 -19.18 1.32 5.87
CA THR A 43 -20.43 2.00 6.27
C THR A 43 -21.16 1.20 7.33
N ALA A 44 -21.52 1.85 8.44
CA ALA A 44 -22.14 1.20 9.58
C ALA A 44 -23.54 0.68 9.24
N ASP A 45 -23.89 -0.47 9.81
CA ASP A 45 -25.23 -1.08 9.64
C ASP A 45 -26.36 -0.13 10.07
N CYS A 46 -26.13 0.70 11.10
CA CYS A 46 -27.11 1.69 11.52
C CYS A 46 -27.31 2.81 10.50
N ASP A 47 -26.28 3.16 9.71
CA ASP A 47 -26.40 4.15 8.64
C ASP A 47 -27.11 3.55 7.44
N LEU A 48 -26.78 2.30 7.07
CA LEU A 48 -27.46 1.55 6.01
C LEU A 48 -28.95 1.35 6.31
N ALA A 49 -29.29 0.94 7.54
CA ALA A 49 -30.67 0.68 7.93
C ALA A 49 -31.55 1.95 8.01
N ASN A 50 -30.95 3.13 8.21
CA ASN A 50 -31.66 4.40 8.34
C ASN A 50 -31.47 5.31 7.12
N GLU A 51 -30.90 4.80 6.02
CA GLU A 51 -30.63 5.55 4.79
C GLU A 51 -29.80 6.84 4.99
N LYS A 52 -28.97 6.89 6.05
CA LYS A 52 -28.14 8.06 6.41
C LYS A 52 -26.91 8.25 5.53
N HIS A 53 -26.74 7.36 4.56
CA HIS A 53 -25.58 7.30 3.67
C HIS A 53 -25.83 8.02 2.33
N PHE A 54 -27.04 8.54 2.08
CA PHE A 54 -27.40 9.30 0.87
C PHE A 54 -27.05 8.58 -0.44
N GLY A 55 -27.23 7.26 -0.46
CA GLY A 55 -26.90 6.40 -1.60
C GLY A 55 -25.40 6.17 -1.83
N ARG A 56 -24.51 6.64 -0.94
CA ARG A 56 -23.06 6.40 -1.02
C ARG A 56 -22.60 5.38 0.00
N ILE A 57 -21.87 4.39 -0.45
CA ILE A 57 -21.29 3.34 0.39
C ILE A 57 -19.80 3.64 0.53
N THR A 58 -19.36 3.80 1.78
CA THR A 58 -17.96 4.01 2.13
C THR A 58 -17.29 2.65 2.25
N CYS A 59 -16.17 2.50 1.57
CA CYS A 59 -15.39 1.29 1.53
C CYS A 59 -13.91 1.56 1.78
N VAL A 60 -13.18 0.51 2.17
CA VAL A 60 -11.71 0.48 2.14
C VAL A 60 -11.24 -0.59 1.15
N PRO A 61 -10.11 -0.40 0.45
CA PRO A 61 -9.60 -1.38 -0.49
C PRO A 61 -9.03 -2.60 0.22
N LEU A 62 -9.26 -3.76 -0.39
CA LEU A 62 -8.66 -5.04 -0.06
C LEU A 62 -7.62 -5.36 -1.14
N LEU A 63 -6.36 -5.07 -0.86
CA LEU A 63 -5.26 -5.28 -1.80
C LEU A 63 -4.79 -6.72 -1.73
N ALA A 64 -4.59 -7.39 -2.87
CA ALA A 64 -3.90 -8.68 -2.86
C ALA A 64 -2.49 -8.51 -2.27
N THR A 65 -1.94 -9.58 -1.67
CA THR A 65 -0.62 -9.50 -1.03
C THR A 65 0.44 -8.94 -1.96
N ASP A 66 0.48 -9.40 -3.22
CA ASP A 66 1.48 -8.94 -4.19
C ASP A 66 1.31 -7.45 -4.51
N ASP A 67 0.08 -6.98 -4.73
CA ASP A 67 -0.22 -5.56 -4.97
C ASP A 67 0.19 -4.70 -3.78
N TYR A 68 -0.16 -5.12 -2.56
CA TYR A 68 0.23 -4.42 -1.32
C TYR A 68 1.75 -4.33 -1.18
N LEU A 69 2.46 -5.43 -1.47
CA LEU A 69 3.91 -5.45 -1.39
C LEU A 69 4.54 -4.53 -2.44
N LEU A 70 4.09 -4.60 -3.70
CA LEU A 70 4.62 -3.83 -4.82
C LEU A 70 4.41 -2.32 -4.67
N GLU A 71 3.26 -1.91 -4.15
CA GLU A 71 2.86 -0.50 -4.14
C GLU A 71 3.24 0.20 -2.84
N LEU A 72 3.21 -0.51 -1.70
CA LEU A 72 3.37 0.12 -0.38
C LEU A 72 4.64 -0.29 0.35
N ARG A 73 5.15 -1.51 0.15
CA ARG A 73 6.29 -2.03 0.93
C ARG A 73 7.61 -1.96 0.17
N LEU A 74 7.68 -2.53 -1.02
CA LEU A 74 8.87 -2.60 -1.85
C LEU A 74 9.42 -1.21 -2.20
N PRO A 75 8.61 -0.17 -2.51
CA PRO A 75 9.13 1.16 -2.80
C PRO A 75 9.86 1.78 -1.59
N ARG A 76 9.39 1.51 -0.37
CA ARG A 76 10.05 1.96 0.86
C ARG A 76 11.41 1.29 1.04
N LEU A 77 11.49 -0.04 0.84
CA LEU A 77 12.75 -0.78 0.93
C LEU A 77 13.75 -0.33 -0.14
N ARG A 78 13.26 -0.15 -1.37
CA ARG A 78 14.02 0.39 -2.49
C ARG A 78 14.57 1.77 -2.16
N GLY A 79 13.75 2.69 -1.67
CA GLY A 79 14.19 4.05 -1.32
C GLY A 79 15.22 4.09 -0.18
N ILE A 80 15.12 3.19 0.80
CA ILE A 80 16.15 3.06 1.86
C ILE A 80 17.48 2.61 1.25
N LEU A 81 17.45 1.57 0.41
CA LEU A 81 18.67 1.01 -0.20
C LEU A 81 19.27 1.97 -1.24
N GLN A 82 18.45 2.62 -2.06
CA GLN A 82 18.89 3.66 -3.01
C GLN A 82 19.62 4.78 -2.28
N ARG A 83 19.05 5.33 -1.19
CA ARG A 83 19.73 6.37 -0.39
C ARG A 83 21.08 5.90 0.13
N LYS A 84 21.17 4.63 0.56
CA LYS A 84 22.46 4.05 0.98
C LYS A 84 23.48 4.01 -0.16
N LEU A 85 23.10 3.49 -1.33
CA LEU A 85 24.00 3.40 -2.49
C LEU A 85 24.39 4.78 -3.03
N VAL A 86 23.46 5.73 -3.09
CA VAL A 86 23.71 7.13 -3.44
C VAL A 86 24.70 7.75 -2.44
N GLY A 87 24.50 7.53 -1.14
CA GLY A 87 25.43 7.99 -0.12
C GLY A 87 26.85 7.46 -0.35
N GLU A 88 26.99 6.16 -0.62
CA GLU A 88 28.30 5.56 -0.92
C GLU A 88 28.93 6.14 -2.21
N LEU A 89 28.13 6.42 -3.24
CA LEU A 89 28.60 7.07 -4.47
C LEU A 89 29.04 8.51 -4.23
N LEU A 90 28.28 9.27 -3.44
CA LEU A 90 28.62 10.65 -3.05
C LEU A 90 29.91 10.71 -2.25
N GLU A 91 30.14 9.76 -1.34
CA GLU A 91 31.42 9.66 -0.60
C GLU A 91 32.61 9.44 -1.55
N MET A 92 32.44 8.66 -2.63
CA MET A 92 33.48 8.50 -3.66
C MET A 92 33.68 9.79 -4.48
N ALA A 93 32.62 10.56 -4.70
CA ALA A 93 32.69 11.83 -5.41
C ALA A 93 33.33 12.96 -4.59
N ARG A 94 33.41 12.84 -3.26
CA ARG A 94 34.07 13.86 -2.40
C ARG A 94 35.57 13.97 -2.62
N SER A 95 36.20 12.91 -3.13
CA SER A 95 37.61 12.96 -3.54
C SER A 95 37.79 13.56 -4.94
N SER A 96 36.72 13.85 -5.65
CA SER A 96 36.72 14.41 -7.00
C SER A 96 36.49 15.93 -6.96
N ASP A 97 37.02 16.65 -7.95
CA ASP A 97 36.87 18.11 -8.08
C ASP A 97 35.49 18.52 -8.64
N LEU A 98 34.47 17.69 -8.41
CA LEU A 98 33.12 17.90 -8.93
C LEU A 98 32.34 18.89 -8.06
N PRO A 99 31.48 19.74 -8.65
CA PRO A 99 30.59 20.60 -7.89
C PRO A 99 29.68 19.79 -6.98
N ASN A 100 29.26 20.37 -5.85
CA ASN A 100 28.42 19.75 -4.81
C ASN A 100 27.25 18.96 -5.43
N LEU A 101 27.43 17.65 -5.55
CA LEU A 101 26.45 16.74 -6.11
C LEU A 101 25.41 16.40 -5.04
N THR A 102 24.14 16.72 -5.30
CA THR A 102 23.04 16.38 -4.39
C THR A 102 22.64 14.91 -4.55
N GLU A 103 21.97 14.32 -3.56
CA GLU A 103 21.47 12.94 -3.65
C GLU A 103 20.56 12.73 -4.87
N ALA A 104 19.62 13.65 -5.10
CA ALA A 104 18.71 13.60 -6.24
C ALA A 104 19.47 13.62 -7.58
N ARG A 105 20.48 14.49 -7.69
CA ARG A 105 21.26 14.61 -8.92
C ARG A 105 22.17 13.40 -9.13
N ALA A 106 22.75 12.83 -8.07
CA ALA A 106 23.54 11.61 -8.16
C ALA A 106 22.71 10.41 -8.63
N LEU A 107 21.49 10.27 -8.12
CA LEU A 107 20.57 9.22 -8.57
C LEU A 107 20.17 9.40 -10.04
N GLU A 108 19.77 10.61 -10.42
CA GLU A 108 19.43 10.95 -11.81
C GLU A 108 20.60 10.64 -12.74
N TRP A 109 21.80 11.09 -12.37
CA TRP A 109 23.03 10.87 -13.13
C TRP A 109 23.36 9.39 -13.31
N ALA A 110 23.20 8.57 -12.26
CA ALA A 110 23.39 7.13 -12.30
C ALA A 110 22.41 6.42 -13.24
N VAL A 111 21.17 6.90 -13.32
CA VAL A 111 20.11 6.29 -14.15
C VAL A 111 20.18 6.76 -15.60
N SER A 112 20.55 8.01 -15.87
CA SER A 112 20.46 8.61 -17.21
C SER A 112 21.72 8.53 -18.06
N SER A 113 22.89 8.31 -17.45
CA SER A 113 24.18 8.40 -18.16
C SER A 113 24.65 7.06 -18.71
N ALA A 114 25.45 7.10 -19.78
CA ALA A 114 26.03 5.90 -20.36
C ALA A 114 27.15 5.33 -19.47
N ASP A 115 27.41 4.03 -19.65
CA ASP A 115 28.42 3.30 -18.87
C ASP A 115 29.80 3.94 -19.01
N GLY A 116 30.47 4.14 -17.88
CA GLY A 116 31.80 4.74 -17.82
C GLY A 116 31.88 6.26 -17.96
N GLU A 117 30.79 6.99 -18.28
CA GLU A 117 30.80 8.47 -18.22
C GLU A 117 30.93 8.97 -16.79
N ILE A 118 30.18 8.35 -15.87
CA ILE A 118 30.17 8.68 -14.44
C ILE A 118 31.55 8.42 -13.83
N VAL A 119 32.10 7.23 -14.08
CA VAL A 119 33.41 6.82 -13.58
C VAL A 119 34.52 7.75 -14.08
N ARG A 120 34.51 8.09 -15.38
CA ARG A 120 35.47 9.03 -15.97
C ARG A 120 35.37 10.42 -15.35
N ALA A 121 34.15 10.92 -15.15
CA ALA A 121 33.92 12.22 -14.52
C ALA A 121 34.34 12.25 -13.05
N LEU A 122 34.25 11.13 -12.34
CA LEU A 122 34.71 11.00 -10.96
C LEU A 122 36.25 10.91 -10.84
N GLY A 123 36.97 10.63 -11.93
CA GLY A 123 38.44 10.57 -11.93
C GLY A 123 39.01 9.51 -10.97
N LEU A 124 38.32 8.37 -10.84
CA LEU A 124 38.64 7.32 -9.86
C LEU A 124 39.79 6.40 -10.33
N ASP A 125 40.58 5.89 -9.38
CA ASP A 125 41.55 4.82 -9.60
C ASP A 125 40.87 3.44 -9.76
N GLU A 126 41.52 2.47 -10.41
CA GLU A 126 40.96 1.14 -10.74
C GLU A 126 40.15 0.42 -9.64
N PRO A 127 40.59 0.33 -8.36
CA PRO A 127 39.78 -0.34 -7.34
C PRO A 127 38.50 0.43 -6.98
N LEU A 128 38.50 1.76 -7.16
CA LEU A 128 37.33 2.60 -6.94
C LEU A 128 36.42 2.64 -8.17
N VAL A 129 36.97 2.52 -9.38
CA VAL A 129 36.21 2.36 -10.63
C VAL A 129 35.27 1.17 -10.53
N SER A 130 35.81 -0.03 -10.23
CA SER A 130 35.01 -1.26 -10.11
C SER A 130 33.97 -1.19 -8.99
N ALA A 131 34.24 -0.40 -7.94
CA ALA A 131 33.27 -0.19 -6.87
C ALA A 131 32.13 0.76 -7.31
N ALA A 132 32.46 1.86 -7.99
CA ALA A 132 31.49 2.81 -8.52
C ALA A 132 30.58 2.17 -9.58
N GLU A 133 31.13 1.37 -10.49
CA GLU A 133 30.33 0.65 -11.51
C GLU A 133 29.30 -0.27 -10.86
N ARG A 134 29.69 -1.03 -9.83
CA ARG A 134 28.74 -1.86 -9.08
C ARG A 134 27.64 -1.05 -8.40
N LEU A 135 27.97 0.10 -7.81
CA LEU A 135 26.99 1.00 -7.20
C LEU A 135 26.00 1.54 -8.24
N ILE A 136 26.50 2.00 -9.39
CA ILE A 136 25.69 2.52 -10.49
C ILE A 136 24.75 1.44 -11.02
N GLU A 137 25.27 0.23 -11.25
CA GLU A 137 24.46 -0.90 -11.72
C GLU A 137 23.38 -1.28 -10.68
N GLY A 138 23.73 -1.29 -9.39
CA GLY A 138 22.77 -1.48 -8.31
C GLY A 138 21.68 -0.40 -8.29
N LEU A 139 22.05 0.87 -8.47
CA LEU A 139 21.10 1.99 -8.53
C LEU A 139 20.16 1.89 -9.74
N ARG A 140 20.67 1.50 -10.91
CA ARG A 140 19.87 1.28 -12.11
C ARG A 140 18.91 0.10 -11.94
N GLY A 141 19.40 -1.04 -11.45
CA GLY A 141 18.56 -2.19 -11.16
C GLY A 141 17.44 -1.87 -10.18
N LEU A 142 17.72 -1.06 -9.15
CA LEU A 142 16.70 -0.60 -8.20
C LEU A 142 15.72 0.41 -8.83
N SER A 143 16.14 1.18 -9.83
CA SER A 143 15.31 2.22 -10.46
C SER A 143 14.53 1.72 -11.67
N ALA A 144 14.83 0.51 -12.17
CA ALA A 144 14.09 -0.13 -13.24
C ALA A 144 12.66 -0.45 -12.82
N ASP A 145 11.75 -0.38 -13.79
CA ASP A 145 10.36 -0.80 -13.61
C ASP A 145 10.29 -2.31 -13.33
N GLN A 146 9.67 -2.69 -12.21
CA GLN A 146 9.62 -4.08 -11.75
C GLN A 146 8.17 -4.56 -11.87
N ARG A 147 7.95 -5.65 -12.62
CA ARG A 147 6.59 -6.12 -12.95
C ARG A 147 6.04 -7.12 -11.94
N GLY A 148 6.82 -7.50 -10.93
CA GLY A 148 6.41 -8.48 -9.93
C GLY A 148 7.28 -8.50 -8.69
N VAL A 149 6.78 -9.16 -7.64
CA VAL A 149 7.46 -9.25 -6.34
C VAL A 149 8.82 -9.95 -6.47
N GLU A 150 8.91 -11.00 -7.28
CA GLU A 150 10.15 -11.74 -7.51
C GLU A 150 11.24 -10.86 -8.13
N GLU A 151 10.93 -10.16 -9.22
CA GLU A 151 11.85 -9.23 -9.88
C GLU A 151 12.32 -8.13 -8.92
N ALA A 152 11.38 -7.55 -8.15
CA ALA A 152 11.69 -6.53 -7.15
C ALA A 152 12.59 -7.06 -6.02
N VAL A 153 12.38 -8.30 -5.55
CA VAL A 153 13.25 -8.96 -4.57
C VAL A 153 14.64 -9.19 -5.15
N HIS A 154 14.73 -9.65 -6.40
CA HIS A 154 16.01 -9.81 -7.09
C HIS A 154 16.78 -8.49 -7.20
N ALA A 155 16.10 -7.40 -7.56
CA ALA A 155 16.69 -6.06 -7.62
C ALA A 155 17.19 -5.58 -6.24
N LEU A 156 16.43 -5.81 -5.16
CA LEU A 156 16.85 -5.49 -3.79
C LEU A 156 18.08 -6.28 -3.35
N VAL A 157 18.12 -7.58 -3.66
CA VAL A 157 19.29 -8.43 -3.36
C VAL A 157 20.51 -7.98 -4.16
N ALA A 158 20.35 -7.69 -5.46
CA ALA A 158 21.42 -7.15 -6.29
C ALA A 158 21.94 -5.81 -5.75
N GLY A 159 21.05 -4.91 -5.34
CA GLY A 159 21.42 -3.63 -4.71
C GLY A 159 22.19 -3.80 -3.40
N HIS A 160 21.87 -4.81 -2.59
CA HIS A 160 22.67 -5.12 -1.39
C HIS A 160 24.08 -5.59 -1.73
N LEU A 161 24.22 -6.39 -2.79
CA LEU A 161 25.51 -6.87 -3.30
C LEU A 161 26.33 -5.79 -4.01
N ALA A 162 25.68 -4.71 -4.44
CA ALA A 162 26.33 -3.54 -5.01
C ALA A 162 27.03 -2.65 -3.96
N CYS A 163 26.66 -2.75 -2.68
CA CYS A 163 27.29 -1.97 -1.60
C CYS A 163 28.81 -2.21 -1.54
N ARG A 164 29.58 -1.19 -1.14
CA ARG A 164 31.04 -1.24 -1.01
C ARG A 164 31.54 -2.37 -0.11
N LYS A 165 30.79 -2.65 0.96
CA LYS A 165 30.97 -3.82 1.84
C LYS A 165 29.76 -4.75 1.67
N PRO A 166 29.73 -5.58 0.61
CA PRO A 166 28.56 -6.39 0.32
C PRO A 166 28.46 -7.51 1.37
N PRO A 167 27.26 -7.76 1.91
CA PRO A 167 27.02 -8.97 2.69
C PRO A 167 27.10 -10.22 1.80
N PRO A 168 27.27 -11.42 2.37
CA PRO A 168 27.03 -12.67 1.64
C PRO A 168 25.65 -12.65 0.97
N ARG A 169 25.53 -13.30 -0.20
CA ARG A 169 24.27 -13.30 -0.98
C ARG A 169 23.09 -13.86 -0.19
N GLU A 170 23.32 -14.91 0.59
CA GLU A 170 22.26 -15.50 1.41
C GLU A 170 21.79 -14.54 2.51
N ASP A 171 22.72 -13.83 3.16
CA ASP A 171 22.38 -12.80 4.14
C ASP A 171 21.60 -11.64 3.52
N ALA A 172 21.98 -11.20 2.32
CA ALA A 172 21.24 -10.18 1.57
C ALA A 172 19.80 -10.62 1.29
N ARG A 173 19.64 -11.85 0.80
CA ARG A 173 18.34 -12.48 0.52
C ARG A 173 17.50 -12.57 1.79
N GLN A 174 18.07 -13.09 2.87
CA GLN A 174 17.36 -13.27 4.13
C GLN A 174 16.92 -11.93 4.73
N ARG A 175 17.73 -10.87 4.60
CA ARG A 175 17.34 -9.52 5.04
C ARG A 175 16.10 -9.00 4.31
N VAL A 176 16.05 -9.15 2.98
CA VAL A 176 14.89 -8.75 2.17
C VAL A 176 13.66 -9.57 2.55
N LEU A 177 13.79 -10.89 2.60
CA LEU A 177 12.69 -11.80 2.95
C LEU A 177 12.16 -11.55 4.37
N ASN A 178 13.03 -11.34 5.35
CA ASN A 178 12.63 -11.01 6.72
C ASN A 178 11.86 -9.69 6.78
N SER A 179 12.27 -8.69 5.98
CA SER A 179 11.56 -7.42 5.93
C SER A 179 10.15 -7.56 5.34
N LEU A 180 10.01 -8.33 4.27
CA LEU A 180 8.71 -8.62 3.65
C LEU A 180 7.83 -9.47 4.57
N SER A 181 8.37 -10.55 5.13
CA SER A 181 7.67 -11.42 6.08
C SER A 181 7.17 -10.64 7.30
N ASN A 182 8.01 -9.78 7.88
CA ASN A 182 7.60 -8.92 8.98
C ASN A 182 6.48 -7.94 8.58
N SER A 183 6.43 -7.51 7.31
CA SER A 183 5.35 -6.65 6.81
C SER A 183 4.00 -7.36 6.76
N ILE A 184 4.00 -8.70 6.70
CA ILE A 184 2.81 -9.55 6.70
C ILE A 184 2.43 -9.93 8.13
N SER A 185 3.40 -10.39 8.95
CA SER A 185 3.14 -10.81 10.32
C SER A 185 2.83 -9.64 11.27
N ASN A 186 3.42 -8.47 11.01
CA ASN A 186 3.25 -7.26 11.80
C ASN A 186 2.95 -6.08 10.85
N PRO A 187 1.76 -6.06 10.22
CA PRO A 187 1.39 -4.96 9.36
C PRO A 187 1.36 -3.65 10.18
N PRO A 188 1.64 -2.51 9.53
CA PRO A 188 1.49 -1.22 10.19
C PRO A 188 0.02 -1.03 10.62
N GLY A 189 -0.23 -0.22 11.65
CA GLY A 189 -1.58 -0.08 12.23
C GLY A 189 -2.66 0.47 11.30
N ASP A 190 -2.30 0.87 10.08
CA ASP A 190 -3.18 1.27 8.98
C ASP A 190 -3.46 0.16 7.95
N ALA A 191 -3.00 -1.06 8.20
CA ALA A 191 -3.28 -2.23 7.36
C ALA A 191 -3.61 -3.45 8.21
N MET A 192 -4.57 -4.26 7.75
CA MET A 192 -4.94 -5.52 8.38
C MET A 192 -4.88 -6.67 7.38
N PHE A 193 -4.17 -7.74 7.73
CA PHE A 193 -4.07 -8.93 6.89
C PHE A 193 -5.30 -9.83 7.04
N LEU A 194 -5.76 -10.39 5.93
CA LEU A 194 -6.84 -11.37 5.81
C LEU A 194 -6.33 -12.52 4.93
N GLY A 195 -6.50 -13.77 5.37
CA GLY A 195 -6.08 -14.93 4.58
C GLY A 195 -6.95 -15.13 3.33
N SER A 196 -8.26 -14.97 3.47
CA SER A 196 -9.19 -15.02 2.35
C SER A 196 -10.35 -14.05 2.51
N ILE A 197 -10.80 -13.49 1.39
CA ILE A 197 -11.92 -12.53 1.37
C ILE A 197 -13.19 -13.13 0.76
N ALA A 198 -13.11 -14.18 -0.06
CA ALA A 198 -14.24 -14.82 -0.73
C ALA A 198 -13.83 -16.19 -1.32
N PRO A 199 -14.77 -17.01 -1.81
CA PRO A 199 -14.42 -18.21 -2.58
C PRO A 199 -13.53 -17.82 -3.76
N SER A 200 -12.48 -18.61 -4.01
CA SER A 200 -11.49 -18.35 -5.06
C SER A 200 -10.62 -17.09 -4.86
N HIS A 201 -10.66 -16.48 -3.67
CA HIS A 201 -9.84 -15.33 -3.29
C HIS A 201 -9.09 -15.68 -1.99
N GLU A 202 -8.07 -16.54 -2.10
CA GLU A 202 -7.36 -17.20 -1.00
C GLU A 202 -5.84 -16.90 -0.98
N GLU A 203 -5.39 -15.93 -1.78
CA GLU A 203 -4.00 -15.52 -1.96
C GLU A 203 -3.49 -14.52 -0.90
N GLY A 204 -4.30 -14.24 0.13
CA GLY A 204 -3.99 -13.27 1.18
C GLY A 204 -4.19 -11.82 0.72
N TYR A 205 -4.75 -11.01 1.60
CA TYR A 205 -5.19 -9.65 1.34
C TYR A 205 -4.85 -8.70 2.47
N PHE A 206 -4.68 -7.42 2.14
CA PHE A 206 -4.54 -6.33 3.10
C PHE A 206 -5.69 -5.36 2.95
N ALA A 207 -6.47 -5.20 4.01
CA ALA A 207 -7.37 -4.07 4.13
C ALA A 207 -6.54 -2.82 4.43
N TYR A 208 -6.45 -1.89 3.47
CA TYR A 208 -5.67 -0.67 3.63
C TYR A 208 -6.56 0.49 4.10
N LEU A 209 -6.45 0.82 5.39
CA LEU A 209 -7.44 1.60 6.13
C LEU A 209 -7.32 3.10 5.94
N ARG A 210 -6.21 3.59 5.35
CA ARG A 210 -5.99 5.01 5.06
C ARG A 210 -6.62 5.47 3.75
N HIS A 211 -7.01 4.53 2.88
CA HIS A 211 -7.64 4.85 1.62
C HIS A 211 -9.14 4.60 1.72
N LEU A 212 -9.92 5.61 1.37
CA LEU A 212 -11.38 5.55 1.39
C LEU A 212 -11.90 5.64 -0.03
N GLU A 213 -12.75 4.68 -0.38
CA GLU A 213 -13.52 4.69 -1.62
C GLU A 213 -14.99 4.99 -1.31
N GLN A 214 -15.66 5.67 -2.24
CA GLN A 214 -17.10 5.88 -2.20
C GLN A 214 -17.74 5.29 -3.46
N VAL A 215 -18.60 4.30 -3.27
CA VAL A 215 -19.34 3.63 -4.35
C VAL A 215 -20.80 4.04 -4.25
N TRP A 216 -21.46 4.31 -5.37
CA TRP A 216 -22.90 4.52 -5.33
C TRP A 216 -23.62 3.19 -5.16
N GLU A 217 -24.60 3.13 -4.27
CA GLU A 217 -25.33 1.89 -3.98
C GLU A 217 -25.97 1.29 -5.23
N HIS A 218 -26.51 2.13 -6.13
CA HIS A 218 -27.13 1.66 -7.38
C HIS A 218 -26.13 1.03 -8.37
N GLN A 219 -24.82 1.25 -8.20
CA GLN A 219 -23.75 0.62 -8.98
C GLN A 219 -23.39 -0.78 -8.45
N ILE A 220 -23.93 -1.18 -7.29
CA ILE A 220 -23.69 -2.49 -6.67
C ILE A 220 -24.81 -3.46 -7.08
N ALA A 221 -24.42 -4.63 -7.56
CA ALA A 221 -25.35 -5.70 -7.91
C ALA A 221 -25.96 -6.35 -6.65
N LEU A 222 -27.06 -5.78 -6.16
CA LEU A 222 -27.83 -6.31 -5.02
C LEU A 222 -29.02 -7.20 -5.45
N GLY A 223 -29.20 -7.43 -6.76
CA GLY A 223 -30.29 -8.25 -7.26
C GLY A 223 -30.25 -8.46 -8.79
N PRO A 224 -31.08 -9.37 -9.31
CA PRO A 224 -31.07 -9.76 -10.73
C PRO A 224 -31.54 -8.66 -11.70
N SER A 225 -32.11 -7.58 -11.20
CA SER A 225 -32.68 -6.47 -11.98
C SER A 225 -31.66 -5.42 -12.42
N HIS A 226 -30.41 -5.44 -11.93
CA HIS A 226 -29.42 -4.41 -12.26
C HIS A 226 -28.69 -4.76 -13.57
N ARG A 227 -28.89 -3.94 -14.62
CA ARG A 227 -28.37 -4.18 -15.98
C ARG A 227 -26.98 -3.57 -16.26
N SER A 228 -26.54 -2.61 -15.44
CA SER A 228 -25.23 -1.95 -15.55
C SER A 228 -24.68 -1.71 -14.14
N VAL A 229 -23.89 -2.66 -13.67
CA VAL A 229 -23.29 -2.65 -12.33
C VAL A 229 -21.79 -2.52 -12.47
N GLU A 230 -21.19 -1.69 -11.63
CA GLU A 230 -19.73 -1.56 -11.57
C GLU A 230 -19.14 -2.55 -10.57
N TYR A 231 -19.95 -2.96 -9.58
CA TYR A 231 -19.54 -3.84 -8.50
C TYR A 231 -20.50 -4.99 -8.31
N ARG A 232 -19.95 -6.17 -7.98
CA ARG A 232 -20.70 -7.33 -7.49
C ARG A 232 -20.32 -7.62 -6.05
N ARG A 233 -21.28 -8.03 -5.23
CA ARG A 233 -20.99 -8.54 -3.89
C ARG A 233 -20.56 -10.00 -3.99
N ILE A 234 -19.38 -10.32 -3.46
CA ILE A 234 -18.80 -11.68 -3.56
C ILE A 234 -18.86 -12.47 -2.24
N SER A 235 -18.91 -11.79 -1.11
CA SER A 235 -18.94 -12.41 0.22
C SER A 235 -19.27 -11.36 1.31
N ARG A 236 -19.24 -11.80 2.58
CA ARG A 236 -19.18 -10.94 3.76
C ARG A 236 -18.15 -11.48 4.74
N LEU A 237 -17.32 -10.62 5.34
CA LEU A 237 -16.46 -11.04 6.45
C LEU A 237 -17.31 -11.45 7.65
N GLN A 238 -16.91 -12.49 8.37
CA GLN A 238 -17.58 -12.85 9.62
C GLN A 238 -17.44 -11.72 10.63
N ASP A 239 -18.45 -11.56 11.49
CA ASP A 239 -18.61 -10.41 12.39
C ASP A 239 -17.34 -10.09 13.18
N ARG A 240 -16.65 -11.11 13.72
CA ARG A 240 -15.39 -10.90 14.47
C ARG A 240 -14.29 -10.18 13.67
N TYR A 241 -14.16 -10.48 12.38
CA TYR A 241 -13.15 -9.85 11.51
C TYR A 241 -13.63 -8.50 10.99
N ALA A 242 -14.92 -8.39 10.64
CA ALA A 242 -15.53 -7.13 10.24
C ALA A 242 -15.42 -6.08 11.38
N HIS A 243 -15.78 -6.47 12.61
CA HIS A 243 -15.65 -5.60 13.78
C HIS A 243 -14.20 -5.23 14.08
N ALA A 244 -13.26 -6.19 14.02
CA ALA A 244 -11.84 -5.91 14.23
C ALA A 244 -11.30 -4.90 13.18
N LEU A 245 -11.68 -5.06 11.91
CA LEU A 245 -11.29 -4.15 10.83
C LEU A 245 -11.89 -2.75 11.05
N VAL A 246 -13.19 -2.65 11.38
CA VAL A 246 -13.86 -1.38 11.66
C VAL A 246 -13.27 -0.68 12.89
N GLN A 247 -12.91 -1.44 13.93
CA GLN A 247 -12.23 -0.90 15.11
C GLN A 247 -10.83 -0.35 14.76
N ASN A 248 -10.05 -1.11 13.98
CA ASN A 248 -8.76 -0.65 13.47
C ASN A 248 -8.91 0.60 12.59
N PHE A 249 -9.92 0.63 11.73
CA PHE A 249 -10.25 1.78 10.91
C PHE A 249 -10.52 3.03 11.76
N ALA A 250 -11.36 2.91 12.80
CA ALA A 250 -11.60 4.02 13.72
C ALA A 250 -10.31 4.50 14.39
N LEU A 251 -9.45 3.58 14.86
CA LEU A 251 -8.18 3.90 15.50
C LEU A 251 -7.21 4.67 14.60
N VAL A 252 -7.25 4.48 13.28
CA VAL A 252 -6.42 5.22 12.32
C VAL A 252 -6.76 6.72 12.29
N PHE A 253 -8.03 7.09 12.53
CA PHE A 253 -8.52 8.48 12.40
C PHE A 253 -8.87 9.17 13.72
N MET A 254 -8.99 8.43 14.83
CA MET A 254 -9.20 9.01 16.16
C MET A 254 -8.07 9.92 16.73
N PRO A 255 -6.78 9.83 16.36
CA PRO A 255 -5.72 10.56 17.06
C PRO A 255 -5.75 12.10 16.96
N ILE A 256 -6.63 12.67 16.14
CA ILE A 256 -6.72 14.13 15.93
C ILE A 256 -7.98 14.65 16.63
N GLY A 257 -7.84 15.02 17.91
CA GLY A 257 -8.87 15.78 18.62
C GLY A 257 -9.01 17.19 18.04
N MET A 258 -10.20 17.79 18.15
CA MET A 258 -10.37 19.20 17.79
C MET A 258 -9.83 20.11 18.89
N PRO A 259 -9.19 21.24 18.55
CA PRO A 259 -8.73 22.19 19.54
C PRO A 259 -9.93 22.82 20.28
N PRO A 260 -9.82 23.15 21.58
CA PRO A 260 -10.93 23.72 22.37
C PRO A 260 -11.58 24.97 21.75
N GLU A 261 -10.80 25.76 21.01
CA GLU A 261 -11.25 26.95 20.29
C GLU A 261 -12.32 26.63 19.24
N TYR A 262 -12.22 25.47 18.58
CA TYR A 262 -13.23 24.99 17.63
C TYR A 262 -14.56 24.67 18.33
N GLU A 263 -14.49 24.09 19.53
CA GLU A 263 -15.69 23.75 20.30
C GLU A 263 -16.44 25.01 20.75
N GLN A 264 -15.69 26.03 21.18
CA GLN A 264 -16.24 27.35 21.55
C GLN A 264 -16.91 28.03 20.34
N MET A 265 -16.26 28.00 19.17
CA MET A 265 -16.81 28.59 17.94
C MET A 265 -18.09 27.87 17.49
N ARG A 266 -18.13 26.54 17.57
CA ARG A 266 -19.33 25.75 17.26
C ARG A 266 -20.49 26.04 18.21
N ALA A 267 -20.22 26.20 19.51
CA ALA A 267 -21.23 26.59 20.49
C ALA A 267 -21.81 27.99 20.18
N PHE A 268 -20.95 28.94 19.81
CA PHE A 268 -21.36 30.29 19.40
C PHE A 268 -22.26 30.26 18.14
N HIS A 269 -21.91 29.49 17.11
CA HIS A 269 -22.77 29.37 15.92
C HIS A 269 -24.11 28.70 16.23
N SER A 270 -24.14 27.73 17.15
CA SER A 270 -25.39 27.11 17.59
C SER A 270 -26.31 28.10 18.32
N SER A 271 -25.76 29.02 19.12
CA SER A 271 -26.58 30.04 19.80
C SER A 271 -27.18 31.04 18.82
N LEU A 272 -26.42 31.45 17.79
CA LEU A 272 -26.93 32.34 16.75
C LEU A 272 -28.12 31.76 15.97
N LEU A 273 -28.17 30.44 15.77
CA LEU A 273 -29.32 29.79 15.13
C LEU A 273 -30.56 29.77 16.04
N GLY A 274 -30.37 29.68 17.36
CA GLY A 274 -31.46 29.79 18.33
C GLY A 274 -32.10 31.18 18.34
N ASP A 275 -31.27 32.23 18.21
CA ASP A 275 -31.72 33.63 18.20
C ASP A 275 -32.47 34.02 16.91
N ILE A 276 -32.26 33.29 15.80
CA ILE A 276 -32.99 33.48 14.54
C ILE A 276 -34.39 32.84 14.59
N ALA A 277 -34.59 31.85 15.46
CA ALA A 277 -35.85 31.12 15.61
C ALA A 277 -36.78 31.70 16.70
N SER A 278 -36.34 32.73 17.42
CA SER A 278 -37.10 33.51 18.42
C SER A 278 -37.59 34.83 17.86
#